data_AF-A0A535XVH6-F1
#
_entry.id   AF-A0A535XVH6-F1
#
_cell.length_a   1.000
_cell.length_b   1.000
_cell.length_c   1.000
_cell.angle_alpha   90.00
_cell.angle_beta   90.00
_cell.angle_gamma   90.00
#
_symmetry.space_group_name_H-M   'P 1'
#
loop_
_entity.id
_entity.type
_entity.pdbx_description
1 polymer ?
#
loop_
_entity_poly.entity_id
_entity_poly.type
_entity_poly.pdbx_seq_one_letter_code
_entity_poly.pdbx_strand_id
1 'polypeptide(L)'
;MTIPREELAAIFERAPGLADRVRGSDPASIVASARSEILRMTEAERIGVLNAHPRIGADPASLSALSRREQGRDADLAILRELAAMNDEYERRFGFRFVVFVAGRSKAEIVPAIRERLRHTREEELATGIDEFLAITRDRLERIAS
;
A
#
# COMPACT_ATOMS: atom_id res chain seq x y z
N MET A 1 20.98 8.45 10.47
CA MET A 1 20.06 8.47 11.61
C MET A 1 19.34 7.14 11.61
N THR A 2 19.53 6.30 12.63
CA THR A 2 18.91 4.97 12.66
C THR A 2 17.44 5.10 13.06
N ILE A 3 16.53 4.62 12.22
CA ILE A 3 15.08 4.65 12.50
C ILE A 3 14.78 3.64 13.63
N PRO A 4 14.20 4.06 14.77
CA PRO A 4 13.84 3.17 15.86
C PRO A 4 12.92 2.01 15.43
N ARG A 5 13.03 0.87 16.10
CA ARG A 5 12.25 -0.33 15.77
C ARG A 5 10.74 -0.15 15.94
N GLU A 6 10.32 0.67 16.90
CA GLU A 6 8.91 1.01 17.11
C GLU A 6 8.33 1.82 15.93
N GLU A 7 9.13 2.72 15.35
CA GLU A 7 8.73 3.49 14.17
C GLU A 7 8.66 2.59 12.92
N LEU A 8 9.60 1.65 12.78
CA LEU A 8 9.51 0.61 11.74
C LEU A 8 8.25 -0.23 11.90
N ALA A 9 7.91 -0.65 13.12
CA ALA A 9 6.68 -1.39 13.39
C ALA A 9 5.43 -0.57 13.01
N ALA A 10 5.42 0.75 13.19
CA ALA A 10 4.32 1.60 12.74
C ALA A 10 4.25 1.75 11.21
N ILE A 11 5.39 1.84 10.53
CA ILE A 11 5.45 1.91 9.05
C ILE A 11 4.94 0.62 8.43
N PHE A 12 5.33 -0.51 9.02
CA PHE A 12 4.94 -1.86 8.64
C PHE A 12 3.79 -2.40 9.50
N GLU A 13 2.96 -1.54 10.12
CA GLU A 13 1.91 -1.90 11.11
C GLU A 13 1.02 -3.04 10.63
N ARG A 14 0.84 -3.12 9.31
CA ARG A 14 -0.06 -4.06 8.66
C ARG A 14 0.67 -5.22 7.96
N ALA A 15 2.00 -5.23 7.99
CA ALA A 15 2.86 -6.36 7.62
C ALA A 15 3.83 -6.68 8.77
N PRO A 16 3.34 -7.06 9.98
CA PRO A 16 4.16 -7.17 11.19
C PRO A 16 5.32 -8.16 11.04
N GLY A 17 5.12 -9.27 10.32
CA GLY A 17 6.20 -10.21 10.03
C GLY A 17 7.33 -9.62 9.17
N LEU A 18 7.05 -8.58 8.37
CA LEU A 18 8.07 -7.88 7.60
C LEU A 18 8.87 -6.90 8.48
N ALA A 19 8.21 -6.21 9.41
CA ALA A 19 8.84 -5.25 10.32
C ALA A 19 10.04 -5.86 11.09
N ASP A 20 9.88 -7.11 11.55
CA ASP A 20 10.90 -7.82 12.31
C ASP A 20 12.11 -8.28 11.48
N ARG A 21 11.92 -8.43 10.17
CA ARG A 21 12.93 -8.98 9.23
C ARG A 21 13.69 -7.90 8.48
N VAL A 22 13.09 -6.74 8.28
CA VAL A 22 13.73 -5.61 7.59
C VAL A 22 14.92 -5.08 8.39
N ARG A 23 15.96 -4.69 7.68
CA ARG A 23 17.20 -4.11 8.20
C ARG A 23 17.56 -2.86 7.40
N GLY A 24 18.31 -1.95 8.00
CA GLY A 24 18.81 -0.74 7.33
C GLY A 24 18.93 0.42 8.31
N SER A 25 19.58 1.49 7.86
CA SER A 25 19.86 2.69 8.65
C SER A 25 19.32 3.98 8.02
N ASP A 26 18.69 3.86 6.85
CA ASP A 26 18.14 4.96 6.07
C ASP A 26 16.95 4.43 5.22
N PRO A 27 16.08 5.32 4.70
CA PRO A 27 14.92 4.90 3.92
C PRO A 27 15.25 3.98 2.74
N ALA A 28 16.36 4.21 2.03
CA ALA A 28 16.70 3.43 0.85
C ALA A 28 17.16 2.01 1.22
N SER A 29 18.03 1.87 2.24
CA SER A 29 18.49 0.56 2.71
C SER A 29 17.36 -0.28 3.31
N ILE A 30 16.43 0.36 4.04
CA ILE A 30 15.24 -0.29 4.61
C ILE A 30 14.30 -0.80 3.52
N VAL A 31 14.02 0.01 2.49
CA VAL A 31 13.17 -0.40 1.35
C VAL A 31 13.82 -1.54 0.55
N ALA A 32 15.14 -1.50 0.34
CA ALA A 32 15.86 -2.58 -0.34
C ALA A 32 15.82 -3.90 0.44
N SER A 33 15.96 -3.83 1.77
CA SER A 33 15.79 -5.00 2.65
C SER A 33 14.36 -5.52 2.60
N ALA A 34 13.35 -4.66 2.67
CA ALA A 34 11.94 -5.03 2.54
C ALA A 34 11.63 -5.74 1.22
N ARG A 35 12.13 -5.21 0.09
CA ARG A 35 12.00 -5.85 -1.22
C ARG A 35 12.61 -7.26 -1.22
N SER A 36 13.79 -7.43 -0.63
CA SER A 36 14.50 -8.72 -0.58
C SER A 36 13.78 -9.74 0.31
N GLU A 37 13.15 -9.30 1.40
CA GLU A 37 12.29 -10.15 2.24
C GLU A 37 11.02 -10.58 1.49
N ILE A 38 10.35 -9.65 0.81
CA ILE A 38 9.13 -9.93 0.04
C ILE A 38 9.40 -10.89 -1.14
N LEU A 39 10.56 -10.80 -1.79
CA LEU A 39 10.94 -11.74 -2.85
C LEU A 39 11.09 -13.18 -2.35
N ARG A 40 11.38 -13.38 -1.06
CA ARG A 40 11.45 -14.71 -0.42
C ARG A 40 10.11 -15.19 0.13
N MET A 41 9.11 -14.30 0.22
CA MET A 41 7.76 -14.67 0.63
C MET A 41 7.07 -15.54 -0.40
N THR A 42 6.24 -16.45 0.09
CA THR A 42 5.22 -17.14 -0.69
C THR A 42 4.21 -16.15 -1.26
N GLU A 43 3.47 -16.55 -2.28
CA GLU A 43 2.42 -15.72 -2.85
C GLU A 43 1.36 -15.32 -1.80
N ALA A 44 0.95 -16.25 -0.95
CA ALA A 44 -0.03 -16.01 0.11
C ALA A 44 0.44 -14.94 1.11
N GLU A 45 1.72 -14.92 1.46
CA GLU A 45 2.30 -13.89 2.32
C GLU A 45 2.33 -12.51 1.63
N ARG A 46 2.68 -12.45 0.34
CA ARG A 46 2.63 -11.20 -0.45
C ARG A 46 1.21 -10.65 -0.52
N ILE A 47 0.24 -11.52 -0.76
CA ILE A 47 -1.19 -11.18 -0.70
C ILE A 47 -1.58 -10.68 0.67
N GLY A 48 -1.08 -11.29 1.75
CA GLY A 48 -1.26 -10.83 3.12
C GLY A 48 -0.81 -9.38 3.32
N VAL A 49 0.36 -9.01 2.79
CA VAL A 49 0.89 -7.64 2.84
C VAL A 49 -0.06 -6.66 2.13
N LEU A 50 -0.55 -7.00 0.94
CA LEU A 50 -1.49 -6.15 0.20
C LEU A 50 -2.84 -6.04 0.90
N ASN A 51 -3.40 -7.16 1.36
CA ASN A 51 -4.71 -7.22 2.00
C ASN A 51 -4.76 -6.52 3.35
N ALA A 52 -3.61 -6.32 3.98
CA ALA A 52 -3.56 -5.53 5.19
C ALA A 52 -3.71 -4.03 4.89
N HIS A 53 -3.51 -3.55 3.66
CA HIS A 53 -3.80 -2.17 3.29
C HIS A 53 -5.31 -1.90 3.23
N PRO A 54 -5.78 -0.74 3.71
CA PRO A 54 -7.18 -0.38 3.58
C PRO A 54 -7.48 -0.03 2.12
N ARG A 55 -8.72 -0.30 1.68
CA ARG A 55 -9.19 0.11 0.35
C ARG A 55 -9.05 1.62 0.16
N ILE A 56 -8.71 2.04 -1.04
CA ILE A 56 -8.82 3.46 -1.43
C ILE A 56 -10.30 3.86 -1.43
N GLY A 57 -10.62 4.95 -0.73
CA GLY A 57 -12.01 5.41 -0.56
C GLY A 57 -12.77 4.73 0.59
N ALA A 58 -12.10 3.97 1.45
CA ALA A 58 -12.71 3.46 2.69
C ALA A 58 -13.12 4.61 3.64
N ASP A 59 -14.06 4.33 4.54
CA ASP A 59 -14.52 5.30 5.54
C ASP A 59 -13.31 5.85 6.34
N PRO A 60 -13.06 7.18 6.30
CA PRO A 60 -11.97 7.80 7.03
C PRO A 60 -11.94 7.42 8.52
N ALA A 61 -13.09 7.20 9.16
CA ALA A 61 -13.16 6.80 10.57
C ALA A 61 -12.51 5.44 10.84
N SER A 62 -12.48 4.55 9.85
CA SER A 62 -11.86 3.22 9.93
C SER A 62 -10.34 3.22 9.64
N LEU A 63 -9.80 4.35 9.17
CA LEU A 63 -8.40 4.46 8.77
C LEU A 63 -7.49 4.87 9.94
N SER A 64 -6.28 4.30 9.97
CA SER A 64 -5.19 4.79 10.82
C SER A 64 -4.80 6.21 10.42
N ALA A 65 -4.09 6.93 11.29
CA ALA A 65 -3.68 8.31 11.01
C ALA A 65 -2.82 8.42 9.74
N LEU A 66 -1.93 7.44 9.48
CA LEU A 66 -1.13 7.37 8.26
C LEU A 66 -2.00 7.18 7.02
N SER A 67 -2.85 6.13 6.99
CA SER A 67 -3.72 5.86 5.84
C SER A 67 -4.71 7.00 5.57
N ARG A 68 -5.21 7.68 6.61
CA ARG A 68 -6.11 8.84 6.46
C ARG A 68 -5.40 10.04 5.84
N ARG A 69 -4.13 10.28 6.21
CA ARG A 69 -3.30 11.35 5.61
C ARG A 69 -2.97 11.05 4.16
N GLU A 70 -2.64 9.80 3.85
CA GLU A 70 -2.36 9.34 2.48
C GLU A 70 -3.57 9.54 1.56
N GLN A 71 -4.76 9.04 1.96
CA GLN A 71 -5.94 9.07 1.09
C GLN A 71 -6.64 10.43 1.00
N GLY A 72 -6.38 11.36 1.93
CA GLY A 72 -7.09 12.63 2.04
C GLY A 72 -8.58 12.49 2.38
N ARG A 73 -9.25 13.61 2.67
CA ARG A 73 -10.64 13.62 3.15
C ARG A 73 -11.68 13.71 2.05
N ASP A 74 -11.35 14.34 0.92
CA ASP A 74 -12.37 14.77 -0.04
C ASP A 74 -12.49 13.83 -1.23
N ALA A 75 -13.72 13.41 -1.50
CA ALA A 75 -14.20 12.93 -2.78
C ALA A 75 -15.72 13.03 -2.81
N ASP A 76 -16.26 13.32 -3.99
CA ASP A 76 -17.70 13.24 -4.23
C ASP A 76 -18.20 11.81 -3.95
N LEU A 77 -19.41 11.69 -3.41
CA LEU A 77 -20.12 10.42 -3.22
C LEU A 77 -20.14 9.58 -4.49
N ALA A 78 -20.22 10.21 -5.67
CA ALA A 78 -20.15 9.51 -6.95
C ALA A 78 -18.81 8.77 -7.13
N ILE A 79 -17.68 9.43 -6.83
CA ILE A 79 -16.33 8.85 -6.92
C ILE A 79 -16.15 7.75 -5.87
N LEU A 80 -16.65 7.94 -4.64
CA LEU A 80 -16.57 6.91 -3.60
C LEU A 80 -17.34 5.65 -3.98
N ARG A 81 -18.53 5.78 -4.57
CA ARG A 81 -19.31 4.64 -5.09
C ARG A 81 -18.59 3.94 -6.24
N GLU A 82 -18.02 4.71 -7.15
CA GLU A 82 -17.23 4.16 -8.27
C GLU A 82 -16.02 3.38 -7.75
N LEU A 83 -15.24 3.94 -6.82
CA LEU A 83 -14.12 3.26 -6.21
C LEU A 83 -14.55 2.00 -5.45
N ALA A 84 -15.68 2.02 -4.74
CA ALA A 84 -16.19 0.83 -4.07
C ALA A 84 -16.46 -0.31 -5.07
N ALA A 85 -17.17 -0.01 -6.17
CA ALA A 85 -17.46 -1.00 -7.22
C ALA A 85 -16.18 -1.53 -7.89
N MET A 86 -15.20 -0.65 -8.14
CA MET A 86 -13.92 -1.05 -8.74
C MET A 86 -13.06 -1.87 -7.78
N ASN A 87 -13.04 -1.55 -6.48
CA ASN A 87 -12.35 -2.38 -5.48
C ASN A 87 -12.97 -3.78 -5.45
N ASP A 88 -14.29 -3.89 -5.46
CA ASP A 88 -14.97 -5.19 -5.44
C ASP A 88 -14.66 -6.01 -6.70
N GLU A 89 -14.62 -5.38 -7.88
CA GLU A 89 -14.23 -6.05 -9.12
C GLU A 89 -12.76 -6.48 -9.12
N TYR A 90 -11.89 -5.59 -8.68
CA TYR A 90 -10.46 -5.86 -8.56
C TYR A 90 -10.20 -7.06 -7.63
N GLU A 91 -10.83 -7.08 -6.45
CA GLU A 91 -10.68 -8.16 -5.49
C GLU A 91 -11.26 -9.49 -6.00
N ARG A 92 -12.38 -9.46 -6.74
CA ARG A 92 -12.91 -10.66 -7.41
C ARG A 92 -11.95 -11.22 -8.46
N ARG A 93 -11.33 -10.34 -9.25
CA ARG A 93 -10.43 -10.74 -10.35
C ARG A 93 -9.10 -11.28 -9.84
N PHE A 94 -8.49 -10.59 -8.88
CA PHE A 94 -7.10 -10.86 -8.48
C PHE A 94 -6.98 -11.63 -7.15
N GLY A 95 -8.00 -11.57 -6.30
CA GLY A 95 -8.00 -12.22 -4.97
C GLY A 95 -7.23 -11.45 -3.90
N PHE A 96 -6.90 -10.19 -4.15
CA PHE A 96 -6.24 -9.30 -3.20
C PHE A 96 -6.65 -7.83 -3.40
N ARG A 97 -6.40 -6.99 -2.39
CA ARG A 97 -6.78 -5.57 -2.38
C ARG A 97 -5.92 -4.75 -3.34
N PHE A 98 -6.55 -3.73 -3.94
CA PHE A 98 -5.86 -2.74 -4.74
C PHE A 98 -5.02 -1.81 -3.85
N VAL A 99 -3.71 -1.77 -4.11
CA VAL A 99 -2.76 -0.89 -3.43
C VAL A 99 -2.12 0.05 -4.45
N VAL A 100 -2.09 1.34 -4.14
CA VAL A 100 -1.50 2.39 -4.97
C VAL A 100 -0.89 3.47 -4.08
N PHE A 101 0.33 3.91 -4.42
CA PHE A 101 0.94 5.08 -3.81
C PHE A 101 0.29 6.34 -4.37
N VAL A 102 -0.59 6.94 -3.58
CA VAL A 102 -1.36 8.12 -3.99
C VAL A 102 -0.50 9.30 -4.44
N ALA A 103 0.67 9.52 -3.84
CA ALA A 103 1.61 10.58 -4.24
C ALA A 103 0.97 11.98 -4.38
N GLY A 104 -0.02 12.31 -3.53
CA GLY A 104 -0.76 13.57 -3.58
C GLY A 104 -1.92 13.62 -4.59
N ARG A 105 -2.11 12.56 -5.41
CA ARG A 105 -3.26 12.43 -6.31
C ARG A 105 -4.56 12.31 -5.53
N SER A 106 -5.60 12.97 -6.01
CA SER A 106 -6.97 12.83 -5.53
C SER A 106 -7.53 11.45 -5.85
N LYS A 107 -8.61 11.05 -5.15
CA LYS A 107 -9.31 9.78 -5.41
C LYS A 107 -9.82 9.67 -6.86
N ALA A 108 -10.24 10.79 -7.46
CA ALA A 108 -10.66 10.83 -8.86
C ALA A 108 -9.49 10.56 -9.83
N GLU A 109 -8.29 11.07 -9.51
CA GLU A 109 -7.08 10.83 -10.30
C GLU A 109 -6.54 9.39 -10.16
N ILE A 110 -6.98 8.65 -9.14
CA ILE A 110 -6.66 7.22 -8.98
C ILE A 110 -7.58 6.31 -9.80
N VAL A 111 -8.79 6.76 -10.15
CA VAL A 111 -9.76 5.96 -10.92
C VAL A 111 -9.18 5.43 -12.24
N PRO A 112 -8.46 6.24 -13.06
CA PRO A 112 -7.80 5.72 -14.26
C PRO A 112 -6.78 4.61 -13.97
N ALA A 113 -6.05 4.69 -12.85
CA ALA A 113 -5.02 3.71 -12.49
C ALA A 113 -5.63 2.34 -12.16
N ILE A 114 -6.73 2.29 -11.41
CA ILE A 114 -7.41 1.01 -11.14
C ILE A 114 -8.04 0.42 -12.42
N ARG A 115 -8.60 1.26 -13.30
CA ARG A 115 -9.15 0.81 -14.60
C ARG A 115 -8.08 0.19 -15.50
N GLU A 116 -6.89 0.79 -15.55
CA GLU A 116 -5.80 0.25 -16.35
C GLU A 116 -5.30 -1.07 -15.75
N ARG A 117 -5.07 -1.10 -14.44
CA ARG A 117 -4.55 -2.28 -13.72
C ARG A 117 -5.51 -3.47 -13.71
N LEU A 118 -6.81 -3.24 -13.88
CA LEU A 118 -7.79 -4.32 -14.11
C LEU A 118 -7.54 -5.11 -15.40
N ARG A 119 -6.72 -4.60 -16.34
CA ARG A 119 -6.35 -5.29 -17.58
C ARG A 119 -5.12 -6.18 -17.43
N HIS A 120 -4.37 -6.05 -16.33
CA HIS A 120 -3.20 -6.86 -16.07
C HIS A 120 -3.54 -8.35 -15.90
N THR A 121 -2.53 -9.19 -16.07
CA THR A 121 -2.53 -10.54 -15.51
C THR A 121 -2.42 -10.49 -13.99
N ARG A 122 -2.76 -11.59 -13.32
CA ARG A 122 -2.73 -11.64 -11.86
C ARG A 122 -1.29 -11.56 -11.32
N GLU A 123 -0.35 -12.18 -12.03
CA GLU A 123 1.07 -12.20 -11.69
C GLU A 123 1.69 -10.80 -11.81
N GLU A 124 1.45 -10.10 -12.92
CA GLU A 124 1.87 -8.71 -13.12
C GLU A 124 1.28 -7.79 -12.06
N GLU A 125 0.02 -7.99 -11.70
CA GLU A 125 -0.67 -7.13 -10.76
C GLU A 125 -0.22 -7.35 -9.32
N LEU A 126 0.11 -8.58 -8.94
CA LEU A 126 0.71 -8.86 -7.64
C LEU A 126 2.08 -8.17 -7.52
N ALA A 127 2.91 -8.26 -8.57
CA ALA A 127 4.20 -7.56 -8.60
C ALA A 127 4.00 -6.03 -8.49
N THR A 128 3.09 -5.48 -9.29
CA THR A 128 2.74 -4.04 -9.28
C THR A 128 2.27 -3.58 -7.91
N GLY A 129 1.37 -4.32 -7.26
CA GLY A 129 0.87 -3.98 -5.93
C GLY A 129 1.98 -3.95 -4.86
N ILE A 130 2.95 -4.86 -4.96
CA ILE A 130 4.12 -4.87 -4.06
C ILE A 130 5.04 -3.67 -4.30
N ASP A 131 5.24 -3.27 -5.56
CA ASP A 131 6.03 -2.07 -5.86
C ASP A 131 5.36 -0.80 -5.31
N GLU A 132 4.05 -0.69 -5.44
CA GLU A 132 3.25 0.39 -4.86
C GLU A 132 3.33 0.42 -3.33
N PHE A 133 3.27 -0.75 -2.68
CA PHE A 133 3.49 -0.87 -1.24
C PHE A 133 4.89 -0.38 -0.81
N LEU A 134 5.93 -0.73 -1.57
CA LEU A 134 7.30 -0.29 -1.29
C LEU A 134 7.46 1.22 -1.50
N ALA A 135 6.75 1.81 -2.47
CA ALA A 135 6.72 3.25 -2.67
C ALA A 135 6.04 3.99 -1.49
N ILE A 136 4.90 3.48 -0.99
CA ILE A 136 4.26 3.99 0.24
C ILE A 136 5.21 3.89 1.42
N THR A 137 5.87 2.74 1.57
CA THR A 137 6.84 2.49 2.65
C THR A 137 7.99 3.50 2.61
N ARG A 138 8.53 3.77 1.42
CA ARG A 138 9.56 4.80 1.21
C ARG A 138 9.09 6.18 1.65
N ASP A 139 7.93 6.64 1.19
CA ASP A 139 7.39 7.96 1.53
C ASP A 139 7.21 8.11 3.04
N ARG A 140 6.72 7.06 3.72
CA ARG A 140 6.61 7.06 5.20
C ARG A 140 7.97 7.19 5.88
N LEU A 141 8.98 6.45 5.43
CA LEU A 141 10.34 6.49 5.98
C LEU A 141 11.00 7.85 5.77
N GLU A 142 10.85 8.44 4.59
CA GLU A 142 11.43 9.74 4.24
C GLU A 142 10.84 10.87 5.10
N ARG A 143 9.54 10.82 5.43
CA ARG A 143 8.90 11.79 6.33
C ARG A 143 9.33 11.70 7.79
N ILE A 144 9.84 10.55 8.21
CA ILE A 144 10.36 10.33 9.57
C ILE A 144 11.84 10.72 9.64
N ALA A 145 12.57 10.50 8.55
CA ALA A 145 13.98 10.84 8.46
C ALA A 145 14.24 12.36 8.28
N SER A 146 13.23 13.13 7.87
CA SER A 146 13.25 14.59 7.69
C SER A 146 13.01 15.34 9.00
#